data_AF-A0A3N5GNK1-F1
#
_entry.id   AF-A0A3N5GNK1-F1
#
_cell.length_a   1.000
_cell.length_b   1.000
_cell.length_c   1.000
_cell.angle_alpha   90.00
_cell.angle_beta   90.00
_cell.angle_gamma   90.00
#
_symmetry.space_group_name_H-M   'P 1'
#
loop_
_entity.id
_entity.type
_entity.pdbx_description
1 polymer ?
#
loop_
_entity_poly.entity_id
_entity_poly.type
_entity_poly.pdbx_seq_one_letter_code
_entity_poly.pdbx_strand_id
1 'polypeptide(L)'
;TPQQVDRAIEKFGFAMGPFRMSDLAGNDVGWYIRKRRYVERPNLQYPRIADKLCELGRFGQKTGAGWYRYAPGKRDALPDPVVDELIAAHRKEIGVAPRKIPDDEIVHRLVFALVNEGAKILDEGIAMRASDIDMIYLTGYGFPLWRGGPMLYADMAGLYNVVNRMADFAANPHGDPSFWKPAPLLAKLAAEGKGFNG
;
A
#
# COMPACT_ATOMS: atom_id res chain seq x y z
N THR A 1 5.90 8.08 -9.08
CA THR A 1 6.76 8.70 -8.04
C THR A 1 5.99 8.74 -6.72
N PRO A 2 6.60 9.08 -5.57
CA PRO A 2 5.86 9.23 -4.32
C PRO A 2 4.65 10.15 -4.42
N GLN A 3 4.84 11.30 -5.08
CA GLN A 3 3.81 12.32 -5.32
C GLN A 3 2.64 11.77 -6.13
N GLN A 4 2.92 10.95 -7.15
CA GLN A 4 1.89 10.35 -7.99
C GLN A 4 1.01 9.40 -7.18
N VAL A 5 1.63 8.58 -6.32
CA VAL A 5 0.91 7.59 -5.52
C VAL A 5 0.09 8.26 -4.43
N ASP A 6 0.69 9.19 -3.70
CA ASP A 6 0.00 9.94 -2.65
C ASP A 6 -1.16 10.75 -3.25
N ARG A 7 -0.95 11.46 -4.36
CA ARG A 7 -2.02 12.20 -5.04
C ARG A 7 -3.17 11.29 -5.47
N ALA A 8 -2.88 10.11 -6.03
CA ALA A 8 -3.93 9.20 -6.52
C ALA A 8 -4.81 8.69 -5.36
N ILE A 9 -4.20 8.29 -4.24
CA ILE A 9 -4.94 7.75 -3.10
C ILE A 9 -5.63 8.84 -2.26
N GLU A 10 -5.04 10.04 -2.18
CA GLU A 10 -5.68 11.20 -1.55
C GLU A 10 -6.87 11.67 -2.40
N LYS A 11 -6.76 11.66 -3.73
CA LYS A 11 -7.88 11.92 -4.65
C LYS A 11 -8.99 10.87 -4.52
N PHE A 12 -8.65 9.62 -4.24
CA PHE A 12 -9.63 8.59 -3.93
C PHE A 12 -10.40 8.89 -2.63
N GLY A 13 -9.71 9.52 -1.67
CA GLY A 13 -10.30 10.08 -0.45
C GLY A 13 -9.54 9.79 0.84
N PHE A 14 -8.36 9.17 0.80
CA PHE A 14 -7.55 9.00 2.01
C PHE A 14 -7.07 10.36 2.55
N ALA A 15 -7.00 10.49 3.88
CA ALA A 15 -6.52 11.72 4.52
C ALA A 15 -5.05 12.04 4.21
N MET A 16 -4.23 11.01 3.98
CA MET A 16 -2.81 11.14 3.68
C MET A 16 -2.31 9.93 2.88
N GLY A 17 -1.51 10.19 1.86
CA GLY A 17 -0.88 9.14 1.07
C GLY A 17 0.19 8.36 1.85
N PRO A 18 0.51 7.12 1.41
CA PRO A 18 1.41 6.23 2.13
C PRO A 18 2.83 6.79 2.29
N PHE A 19 3.35 7.56 1.32
CA PHE A 19 4.71 8.09 1.42
C PHE A 19 4.81 9.25 2.42
N ARG A 20 3.83 10.17 2.41
CA ARG A 20 3.69 11.20 3.45
C ARG A 20 3.47 10.60 4.84
N MET A 21 2.66 9.55 4.95
CA MET A 21 2.44 8.86 6.23
C MET A 21 3.74 8.20 6.73
N SER A 22 4.48 7.55 5.83
CA SER A 22 5.77 6.93 6.16
C SER A 22 6.81 7.96 6.65
N ASP A 23 6.86 9.14 6.03
CA ASP A 23 7.74 10.23 6.48
C ASP A 23 7.31 10.84 7.81
N LEU A 24 6.00 10.86 8.11
CA LEU A 24 5.47 11.31 9.40
C LEU A 24 5.83 10.33 10.53
N ALA A 25 5.64 9.03 10.29
CA ALA A 25 5.91 7.98 11.26
C ALA A 25 7.41 7.78 11.52
N GLY A 26 8.23 7.91 10.47
CA GLY A 26 9.66 7.64 10.50
C GLY A 26 10.03 6.41 9.67
N ASN A 27 10.75 6.60 8.56
CA ASN A 27 11.10 5.50 7.66
C ASN A 27 12.02 4.45 8.29
N ASP A 28 12.81 4.85 9.29
CA ASP A 28 13.71 4.00 10.06
C ASP A 28 12.98 2.97 10.93
N VAL A 29 11.76 3.27 11.39
CA VAL A 29 10.93 2.30 12.13
C VAL A 29 10.55 1.14 11.21
N GLY A 30 10.08 1.44 10.01
CA GLY A 30 9.80 0.43 8.99
C GLY A 30 11.07 -0.33 8.57
N TRP A 31 12.20 0.36 8.47
CA TRP A 31 13.50 -0.26 8.14
C TRP A 31 13.95 -1.24 9.21
N TYR A 32 13.81 -0.90 10.50
CA TYR A 32 14.11 -1.78 11.62
C TYR A 32 13.30 -3.09 11.55
N ILE A 33 11.99 -2.98 11.28
CA ILE A 33 11.11 -4.14 11.13
C ILE A 33 11.54 -4.99 9.93
N ARG A 34 11.85 -4.38 8.79
CA ARG A 34 12.31 -5.12 7.60
C ARG A 34 13.62 -5.87 7.83
N LYS A 35 14.60 -5.24 8.51
CA LYS A 35 15.87 -5.91 8.87
C LYS A 35 15.66 -7.19 9.68
N ARG A 36 14.74 -7.18 10.65
CA ARG A 36 14.37 -8.38 11.41
C ARG A 36 13.70 -9.43 10.50
N ARG A 37 12.74 -9.01 9.67
CA ARG A 37 12.04 -9.90 8.73
C ARG A 37 12.95 -10.55 7.70
N TYR A 38 14.05 -9.91 7.27
CA TYR A 38 15.03 -10.54 6.38
C TYR A 38 15.73 -11.75 7.01
N VAL A 39 15.86 -11.76 8.34
CA VAL A 39 16.43 -12.89 9.09
C VAL A 39 15.35 -13.95 9.35
N GLU A 40 14.17 -13.53 9.81
CA GLU A 40 13.08 -14.44 10.19
C GLU A 40 12.38 -15.10 8.99
N ARG A 41 12.29 -14.38 7.87
CA ARG A 41 11.59 -14.79 6.63
C ARG A 41 12.43 -14.39 5.41
N PRO A 42 13.54 -15.09 5.13
CA PRO A 42 14.49 -14.71 4.08
C PRO A 42 13.89 -14.74 2.66
N ASN A 43 12.82 -15.51 2.44
CA ASN A 43 12.14 -15.60 1.16
C ASN A 43 11.15 -14.44 0.91
N LEU A 44 10.91 -13.57 1.90
CA LEU A 44 9.95 -12.48 1.77
C LEU A 44 10.55 -11.34 0.94
N GLN A 45 9.92 -11.06 -0.21
CA GLN A 45 10.39 -10.03 -1.12
C GLN A 45 9.87 -8.65 -0.71
N TYR A 46 10.79 -7.72 -0.44
CA TYR A 46 10.48 -6.31 -0.25
C TYR A 46 11.20 -5.47 -1.31
N PRO A 47 10.56 -4.42 -1.85
CA PRO A 47 11.27 -3.40 -2.61
C PRO A 47 12.39 -2.78 -1.76
N ARG A 48 13.64 -2.93 -2.21
CA ARG A 48 14.83 -2.44 -1.50
C ARG A 48 14.96 -0.92 -1.48
N ILE A 49 14.17 -0.23 -2.30
CA ILE A 49 14.20 1.24 -2.40
C ILE A 49 13.95 1.95 -1.06
N ALA A 50 13.05 1.43 -0.22
CA ALA A 50 12.78 2.00 1.09
C ALA A 50 13.96 1.82 2.06
N ASP A 51 14.77 0.77 1.89
CA ASP A 51 16.01 0.57 2.65
C ASP A 51 17.08 1.54 2.19
N LYS A 52 17.26 1.68 0.86
CA LYS A 52 18.23 2.61 0.28
C LYS A 52 17.95 4.06 0.69
N LEU A 53 16.68 4.44 0.82
CA LEU A 53 16.30 5.74 1.37
C LEU A 53 16.80 5.92 2.81
N CYS A 54 16.65 4.90 3.65
CA CYS A 54 17.11 4.93 5.04
C CYS A 54 18.64 4.87 5.15
N GLU A 55 19.32 4.18 4.25
CA GLU A 55 20.79 4.16 4.16
C GLU A 55 21.38 5.55 3.89
N LEU A 56 20.61 6.46 3.27
CA LEU A 56 20.94 7.87 3.10
C LEU A 56 20.60 8.76 4.32
N GLY A 57 20.16 8.18 5.44
CA GLY A 57 19.74 8.91 6.64
C GLY A 57 18.42 9.66 6.49
N ARG A 58 17.62 9.32 5.46
CA ARG A 58 16.38 10.04 5.12
C ARG A 58 15.18 9.43 5.83
N PHE A 59 15.05 9.75 7.12
CA PHE A 59 14.06 9.15 8.01
C PHE A 59 12.71 9.85 8.06
N GLY A 60 12.48 10.89 7.27
CA GLY A 60 11.20 11.60 7.19
C GLY A 60 11.24 12.98 7.83
N GLN A 61 10.11 13.43 8.37
CA GLN A 61 9.95 14.80 8.89
C GLN A 61 10.92 15.12 10.02
N LYS A 62 11.22 14.12 10.88
CA LYS A 62 12.13 14.29 12.03
C LYS A 62 13.58 14.62 11.64
N THR A 63 13.99 14.27 10.42
CA THR A 63 15.32 14.59 9.85
C THR A 63 15.24 15.67 8.77
N GLY A 64 14.06 16.26 8.53
CA GLY A 64 13.81 17.19 7.43
C GLY A 64 13.84 16.57 6.03
N ALA A 65 14.00 15.25 5.93
CA ALA A 65 14.24 14.54 4.68
C ALA A 65 13.82 13.07 4.77
N GLY A 66 12.95 12.64 3.86
CA GLY A 66 12.45 11.28 3.65
C GLY A 66 12.16 11.05 2.16
N TRP A 67 10.97 10.52 1.84
CA TRP A 67 10.42 10.48 0.48
C TRP A 67 10.19 11.87 -0.11
N TYR A 68 9.99 12.84 0.78
CA TYR A 68 9.93 14.26 0.49
C TYR A 68 11.04 14.99 1.27
N ARG A 69 11.27 16.26 0.94
CA ARG A 69 12.05 17.19 1.78
C ARG A 69 11.11 18.14 2.52
N TYR A 70 11.52 18.54 3.70
CA TYR A 70 10.74 19.38 4.60
C TYR A 70 11.60 20.58 5.03
N ALA A 71 11.09 21.79 4.83
CA ALA A 71 11.79 22.98 5.30
C ALA A 71 11.67 23.10 6.83
N PRO A 72 12.67 23.65 7.53
CA PRO A 72 12.61 23.86 8.98
C PRO A 72 11.32 24.57 9.40
N GLY A 73 10.61 24.01 10.39
CA GLY A 73 9.35 24.56 10.90
C GLY A 73 8.14 24.42 9.97
N LYS A 74 8.30 23.85 8.77
CA LYS A 74 7.19 23.58 7.83
C LYS A 74 6.90 22.08 7.74
N ARG A 75 5.63 21.74 7.57
CA ARG A 75 5.17 20.36 7.37
C ARG A 75 4.82 20.02 5.91
N ASP A 76 5.02 20.98 5.01
CA ASP A 76 4.77 20.79 3.59
C ASP A 76 5.73 19.74 3.01
N ALA A 77 5.16 18.72 2.38
CA ALA A 77 5.92 17.66 1.71
C ALA A 77 6.36 18.16 0.33
N LEU A 78 7.62 18.58 0.21
CA LEU A 78 8.17 19.10 -1.03
C LEU A 78 8.83 17.96 -1.83
N PRO A 79 8.63 17.87 -3.15
CA PRO A 79 9.38 16.95 -3.98
C PRO A 79 10.90 17.13 -3.81
N ASP A 80 11.63 16.02 -3.79
CA ASP A 80 13.08 15.99 -3.62
C ASP A 80 13.73 15.27 -4.81
N PRO A 81 14.56 15.96 -5.62
CA PRO A 81 15.30 15.37 -6.73
C PRO A 81 16.16 14.16 -6.34
N VAL A 82 16.69 14.12 -5.10
CA VAL A 82 17.48 12.98 -4.60
C VAL A 82 16.65 11.69 -4.61
N VAL A 83 15.35 11.79 -4.31
CA VAL A 83 14.44 10.64 -4.32
C VAL A 83 14.11 10.21 -5.75
N ASP A 84 13.96 11.17 -6.67
CA ASP A 84 13.75 10.86 -8.09
C ASP A 84 14.98 10.15 -8.71
N GLU A 85 16.18 10.63 -8.41
CA GLU A 85 17.45 10.00 -8.79
C GLU A 85 17.58 8.59 -8.19
N LEU A 86 17.24 8.43 -6.91
CA LEU A 86 17.25 7.12 -6.24
C LEU A 86 16.29 6.13 -6.90
N ILE A 87 15.08 6.56 -7.25
CA ILE A 87 14.10 5.72 -7.97
C ILE A 87 14.63 5.33 -9.35
N ALA A 88 15.22 6.28 -10.09
CA ALA A 88 15.77 6.03 -11.41
C ALA A 88 16.95 5.04 -11.36
N ALA A 89 17.87 5.23 -10.41
CA ALA A 89 19.00 4.32 -10.19
C ALA A 89 18.53 2.92 -9.80
N HIS A 90 17.56 2.81 -8.89
CA HIS A 90 17.04 1.51 -8.47
C HIS A 90 16.33 0.77 -9.61
N ARG A 91 15.55 1.48 -10.44
CA ARG A 91 14.93 0.89 -11.64
C ARG A 91 15.96 0.30 -12.60
N LYS A 92 17.06 1.03 -12.83
CA LYS A 92 18.17 0.57 -13.68
C LYS A 92 18.83 -0.69 -13.11
N GLU A 93 19.07 -0.71 -11.79
CA GLU A 93 19.65 -1.85 -11.08
C GLU A 93 18.81 -3.13 -11.21
N ILE A 94 17.48 -3.02 -11.13
CA ILE A 94 16.56 -4.17 -11.24
C ILE A 94 16.07 -4.46 -12.66
N GLY A 95 16.57 -3.73 -13.67
CA GLY A 95 16.21 -3.93 -15.08
C GLY A 95 14.75 -3.60 -15.41
N VAL A 96 14.11 -2.68 -14.68
CA VAL A 96 12.69 -2.33 -14.89
C VAL A 96 12.56 -1.01 -15.67
N ALA A 97 11.96 -1.07 -16.84
CA ALA A 97 11.60 0.12 -17.61
C ALA A 97 10.41 0.87 -16.96
N PRO A 98 10.45 2.21 -16.88
CA PRO A 98 9.31 2.97 -16.39
C PRO A 98 8.13 2.86 -17.35
N ARG A 99 6.93 2.67 -16.81
CA ARG A 99 5.67 2.76 -17.56
C ARG A 99 4.73 3.77 -16.94
N LYS A 100 3.74 4.22 -17.72
CA LYS A 100 2.62 4.98 -17.18
C LYS A 100 1.75 4.06 -16.32
N ILE A 101 1.47 4.51 -15.12
CA ILE A 101 0.56 3.83 -14.18
C ILE A 101 -0.62 4.80 -13.97
N PRO A 102 -1.83 4.45 -14.39
CA PRO A 102 -2.98 5.31 -14.19
C PRO A 102 -3.41 5.34 -12.72
N ASP A 103 -4.09 6.42 -12.30
CA ASP A 103 -4.44 6.63 -10.89
C ASP A 103 -5.34 5.50 -10.33
N ASP A 104 -6.22 4.92 -11.16
CA ASP A 104 -7.09 3.79 -10.78
C ASP A 104 -6.29 2.52 -10.47
N GLU A 105 -5.24 2.23 -11.25
CA GLU A 105 -4.36 1.10 -10.97
C GLU A 105 -3.65 1.29 -9.63
N ILE A 106 -3.17 2.50 -9.33
CA ILE A 106 -2.55 2.81 -8.03
C ILE A 106 -3.54 2.57 -6.90
N VAL A 107 -4.74 3.13 -7.00
CA VAL A 107 -5.80 3.00 -5.99
C VAL A 107 -6.19 1.54 -5.79
N HIS A 108 -6.44 0.80 -6.86
CA HIS A 108 -6.83 -0.61 -6.77
C HIS A 108 -5.72 -1.47 -6.17
N ARG A 109 -4.44 -1.24 -6.50
CA ARG A 109 -3.34 -1.98 -5.86
C ARG A 109 -3.26 -1.66 -4.36
N LEU A 110 -3.43 -0.40 -3.97
CA LEU A 110 -3.39 -0.04 -2.55
C LEU A 110 -4.59 -0.64 -1.81
N VAL A 111 -5.82 -0.40 -2.28
CA VAL A 111 -7.04 -0.80 -1.58
C VAL A 111 -7.25 -2.31 -1.61
N PHE A 112 -7.04 -2.98 -2.74
CA PHE A 112 -7.27 -4.43 -2.83
C PHE A 112 -6.22 -5.26 -2.07
N ALA A 113 -5.02 -4.71 -1.83
CA ALA A 113 -4.11 -5.31 -0.87
C ALA A 113 -4.69 -5.30 0.56
N LEU A 114 -5.33 -4.20 0.97
CA LEU A 114 -6.00 -4.10 2.28
C LEU A 114 -7.20 -5.05 2.36
N VAL A 115 -8.01 -5.13 1.29
CA VAL A 115 -9.16 -6.03 1.20
C VAL A 115 -8.73 -7.48 1.30
N ASN A 116 -7.70 -7.88 0.55
CA ASN A 116 -7.23 -9.26 0.56
C ASN A 116 -6.68 -9.65 1.94
N GLU A 117 -5.97 -8.75 2.62
CA GLU A 117 -5.52 -8.99 3.99
C GLU A 117 -6.68 -9.00 4.99
N GLY A 118 -7.66 -8.10 4.83
CA GLY A 118 -8.87 -8.09 5.65
C GLY A 118 -9.67 -9.39 5.52
N ALA A 119 -9.74 -9.95 4.32
CA ALA A 119 -10.37 -11.26 4.10
C ALA A 119 -9.64 -12.40 4.82
N LYS A 120 -8.31 -12.38 4.90
CA LYS A 120 -7.54 -13.35 5.71
C LYS A 120 -7.80 -13.16 7.19
N ILE A 121 -7.80 -11.92 7.68
CA ILE A 121 -8.11 -11.58 9.08
C ILE A 121 -9.48 -12.12 9.51
N LEU A 122 -10.48 -12.08 8.62
CA LEU A 122 -11.79 -12.69 8.86
C LEU A 122 -11.73 -14.22 8.85
N ASP A 123 -11.05 -14.82 7.89
CA ASP A 123 -10.90 -16.28 7.76
C ASP A 123 -10.16 -16.89 8.95
N GLU A 124 -9.18 -16.16 9.49
CA GLU A 124 -8.40 -16.51 10.68
C GLU A 124 -9.15 -16.22 12.01
N GLY A 125 -10.32 -15.58 11.96
CA GLY A 125 -11.12 -15.23 13.13
C GLY A 125 -10.51 -14.13 14.02
N ILE A 126 -9.56 -13.36 13.49
CA ILE A 126 -8.93 -12.23 14.21
C ILE A 126 -9.94 -11.07 14.35
N ALA A 127 -10.76 -10.84 13.33
CA ALA A 127 -11.92 -9.95 13.40
C ALA A 127 -13.21 -10.76 13.31
N MET A 128 -14.25 -10.35 14.04
CA MET A 128 -15.53 -11.08 14.07
C MET A 128 -16.37 -10.85 12.82
N ARG A 129 -16.29 -9.66 12.22
CA ARG A 129 -17.10 -9.25 11.05
C ARG A 129 -16.39 -8.19 10.22
N ALA A 130 -16.75 -8.09 8.94
CA ALA A 130 -16.14 -7.16 8.00
C ALA A 130 -16.26 -5.69 8.43
N SER A 131 -17.37 -5.31 9.06
CA SER A 131 -17.57 -3.95 9.56
C SER A 131 -16.58 -3.54 10.66
N ASP A 132 -16.03 -4.49 11.44
CA ASP A 132 -15.02 -4.17 12.46
C ASP A 132 -13.72 -3.70 11.79
N ILE A 133 -13.36 -4.33 10.67
CA ILE A 133 -12.21 -3.93 9.84
C ILE A 133 -12.47 -2.56 9.22
N ASP A 134 -13.67 -2.33 8.70
CA ASP A 134 -14.04 -1.03 8.13
C ASP A 134 -13.93 0.10 9.17
N MET A 135 -14.43 -0.11 10.38
CA MET A 135 -14.32 0.86 11.47
C MET A 135 -12.87 1.19 11.85
N ILE A 136 -11.98 0.19 11.85
CA ILE A 136 -10.55 0.41 12.09
C ILE A 136 -9.95 1.32 11.01
N TYR A 137 -10.28 1.09 9.74
CA TYR A 137 -9.73 1.90 8.64
C TYR A 137 -10.30 3.32 8.61
N LEU A 138 -11.58 3.48 8.94
CA LEU A 138 -12.22 4.79 9.06
C LEU A 138 -11.61 5.64 10.18
N THR A 139 -11.39 5.03 11.36
CA THR A 139 -11.01 5.77 12.58
C THR A 139 -9.50 5.86 12.79
N GLY A 140 -8.74 4.88 12.31
CA GLY A 140 -7.29 4.79 12.54
C GLY A 140 -6.42 5.13 11.33
N TYR A 141 -6.90 4.89 10.11
CA TYR A 141 -6.08 4.98 8.89
C TYR A 141 -6.56 6.03 7.89
N GLY A 142 -7.62 6.78 8.23
CA GLY A 142 -8.12 7.89 7.41
C GLY A 142 -8.71 7.44 6.08
N PHE A 143 -9.35 6.26 6.04
CA PHE A 143 -10.12 5.81 4.88
C PHE A 143 -11.35 6.73 4.68
N PRO A 144 -11.74 7.05 3.42
CA PRO A 144 -12.85 7.98 3.17
C PRO A 144 -14.21 7.49 3.70
N LEU A 145 -14.80 8.26 4.62
CA LEU A 145 -16.09 7.96 5.25
C LEU A 145 -17.23 7.68 4.26
N TRP A 146 -17.33 8.45 3.17
CA TRP A 146 -18.38 8.28 2.16
C TRP A 146 -18.21 7.01 1.29
N ARG A 147 -17.15 6.23 1.52
CA ARG A 147 -16.93 4.92 0.91
C ARG A 147 -17.06 3.76 1.92
N GLY A 148 -17.37 4.06 3.19
CA GLY A 148 -17.66 3.11 4.27
C GLY A 148 -16.45 2.38 4.86
N GLY A 149 -15.51 1.92 4.04
CA GLY A 149 -14.34 1.17 4.49
C GLY A 149 -13.82 0.25 3.38
N PRO A 150 -12.65 -0.38 3.52
CA PRO A 150 -12.10 -1.24 2.48
C PRO A 150 -13.00 -2.44 2.16
N MET A 151 -13.64 -3.06 3.16
CA MET A 151 -14.48 -4.25 2.95
C MET A 151 -15.79 -3.87 2.27
N LEU A 152 -16.48 -2.82 2.74
CA LEU A 152 -17.66 -2.29 2.03
C LEU A 152 -17.33 -1.78 0.63
N TYR A 153 -16.17 -1.14 0.44
CA TYR A 153 -15.73 -0.70 -0.88
C TYR A 153 -15.53 -1.87 -1.83
N ALA A 154 -14.99 -3.00 -1.35
CA ALA A 154 -14.87 -4.22 -2.14
C ALA A 154 -16.24 -4.77 -2.56
N ASP A 155 -17.23 -4.76 -1.66
CA ASP A 155 -18.60 -5.18 -1.95
C ASP A 155 -19.23 -4.28 -3.03
N MET A 156 -19.09 -2.95 -2.91
CA MET A 156 -19.59 -2.00 -3.90
C MET A 156 -18.90 -2.14 -5.27
N ALA A 157 -17.62 -2.50 -5.30
CA ALA A 157 -16.88 -2.77 -6.54
C ALA A 157 -17.26 -4.13 -7.15
N GLY A 158 -17.84 -5.04 -6.36
CA GLY A 158 -18.12 -6.43 -6.69
C GLY A 158 -16.88 -7.30 -6.52
N LEU A 159 -16.97 -8.33 -5.66
CA LEU A 159 -15.82 -9.19 -5.33
C LEU A 159 -15.25 -9.94 -6.53
N TYR A 160 -16.08 -10.28 -7.52
CA TYR A 160 -15.63 -10.83 -8.80
C TYR A 160 -14.64 -9.89 -9.52
N ASN A 161 -14.95 -8.59 -9.58
CA ASN A 161 -14.08 -7.58 -10.20
C ASN A 161 -12.80 -7.39 -9.40
N VAL A 162 -12.88 -7.43 -8.07
CA VAL A 162 -11.70 -7.37 -7.19
C VAL A 162 -10.75 -8.53 -7.47
N VAL A 163 -11.26 -9.77 -7.49
CA VAL A 163 -10.46 -10.98 -7.75
C VAL A 163 -9.83 -10.94 -9.14
N ASN A 164 -10.59 -10.56 -10.18
CA ASN A 164 -10.04 -10.42 -11.54
C ASN A 164 -8.93 -9.37 -11.59
N ARG A 165 -9.13 -8.22 -10.94
CA ARG A 165 -8.11 -7.18 -10.92
C ARG A 165 -6.85 -7.60 -10.18
N MET A 166 -6.99 -8.40 -9.12
CA MET A 166 -5.85 -9.00 -8.43
C MET A 166 -5.09 -9.98 -9.33
N ALA A 167 -5.78 -10.74 -10.18
CA ALA A 167 -5.13 -11.60 -11.18
C ALA A 167 -4.29 -10.80 -12.18
N ASP A 168 -4.78 -9.65 -12.65
CA ASP A 168 -3.98 -8.73 -13.49
C ASP A 168 -2.70 -8.28 -12.77
N PHE A 169 -2.79 -7.99 -11.47
CA PHE A 169 -1.63 -7.58 -10.66
C PHE A 169 -0.64 -8.72 -10.42
N ALA A 170 -1.13 -9.95 -10.27
CA ALA A 170 -0.33 -11.15 -10.16
C ALA A 170 0.48 -11.44 -11.43
N ALA A 171 -0.01 -11.02 -12.60
CA ALA A 171 0.68 -11.18 -13.89
C ALA A 171 1.89 -10.24 -14.07
N ASN A 172 2.15 -9.31 -13.13
CA ASN A 172 3.33 -8.45 -13.19
C ASN A 172 4.61 -9.27 -12.98
N PRO A 173 5.52 -9.36 -13.98
CA PRO A 173 6.71 -10.20 -13.91
C PRO A 173 7.74 -9.72 -12.88
N HIS A 174 7.60 -8.49 -12.39
CA HIS A 174 8.48 -7.89 -11.38
C HIS A 174 7.84 -7.85 -9.98
N GLY A 175 6.68 -8.47 -9.80
CA GLY A 175 6.00 -8.59 -8.51
C GLY A 175 6.04 -10.02 -7.99
N ASP A 176 5.72 -10.18 -6.70
CA ASP A 176 5.43 -11.51 -6.13
C ASP A 176 3.97 -11.88 -6.47
N PRO A 177 3.73 -12.91 -7.30
CA PRO A 177 2.37 -13.32 -7.66
C PRO A 177 1.61 -13.87 -6.44
N SER A 178 2.30 -14.42 -5.44
CA SER A 178 1.67 -14.99 -4.25
C SER A 178 1.04 -13.91 -3.36
N PHE A 179 1.57 -12.69 -3.38
CA PHE A 179 0.97 -11.53 -2.69
C PHE A 179 -0.45 -11.23 -3.19
N TRP A 180 -0.69 -11.45 -4.48
CA TRP A 180 -1.97 -11.20 -5.14
C TRP A 180 -2.89 -12.41 -5.23
N LYS A 181 -2.50 -13.55 -4.63
CA LYS A 181 -3.40 -14.69 -4.49
C LYS A 181 -4.60 -14.28 -3.62
N PRO A 182 -5.85 -14.40 -4.12
CA PRO A 182 -7.03 -14.11 -3.31
C PRO A 182 -7.09 -14.99 -2.06
N ALA A 183 -7.46 -14.38 -0.93
CA ALA A 183 -7.76 -15.09 0.30
C ALA A 183 -8.90 -16.11 0.06
N PRO A 184 -8.89 -17.28 0.73
CA PRO A 184 -9.92 -18.31 0.53
C PRO A 184 -11.35 -17.77 0.68
N LEU A 185 -11.61 -16.98 1.72
CA LEU A 185 -12.90 -16.32 1.93
C LEU A 185 -13.30 -15.40 0.77
N LEU A 186 -12.38 -14.54 0.31
CA LEU A 186 -12.63 -13.63 -0.82
C LEU A 186 -12.95 -14.41 -2.10
N ALA A 187 -12.17 -15.44 -2.42
CA ALA A 187 -12.39 -16.28 -3.60
C ALA A 187 -13.75 -16.99 -3.55
N LYS A 188 -14.11 -17.53 -2.38
CA LYS A 188 -15.41 -18.19 -2.15
C LYS A 188 -16.58 -17.22 -2.35
N LEU A 189 -16.56 -16.06 -1.69
CA LEU A 189 -17.65 -15.08 -1.79
C LEU A 189 -17.81 -14.56 -3.22
N ALA A 190 -16.68 -14.30 -3.91
CA ALA A 190 -16.70 -13.92 -5.32
C ALA A 190 -17.33 -14.99 -6.21
N ALA A 191 -17.03 -16.28 -5.98
CA ALA A 191 -17.61 -17.39 -6.74
C ALA A 191 -19.11 -17.60 -6.43
N GLU A 192 -19.55 -17.29 -5.22
CA GLU A 192 -20.96 -17.38 -4.78
C GLU A 192 -21.78 -16.14 -5.14
N GLY A 193 -21.18 -15.09 -5.70
CA GLY A 193 -21.85 -13.83 -5.99
C GLY A 193 -22.29 -13.04 -4.75
N LYS A 194 -21.59 -13.23 -3.63
CA LYS A 194 -21.88 -12.58 -2.33
C LYS A 194 -20.88 -11.47 -2.01
N GLY A 195 -21.25 -10.60 -1.07
CA GLY A 195 -20.36 -9.64 -0.43
C GLY A 195 -19.85 -10.12 0.93
N PHE A 196 -18.93 -9.34 1.52
CA PHE A 196 -18.49 -9.52 2.90
C PHE A 196 -19.56 -9.13 3.92
N ASN A 197 -20.41 -8.16 3.60
CA ASN A 197 -21.40 -7.58 4.52
C ASN A 197 -22.84 -8.09 4.35
N GLY A 198 -23.07 -9.07 3.47
CA GLY A 198 -24.40 -9.62 3.16
C GLY A 198 -24.61 -9.84 1.68
#